data_AF-A0AAU8N401-F1
#
_entry.id   AF-A0AAU8N401-F1
#
_cell.length_a   1.000
_cell.length_b   1.000
_cell.length_c   1.000
_cell.angle_alpha   90.00
_cell.angle_beta   90.00
_cell.angle_gamma   90.00
#
_symmetry.space_group_name_H-M   'P 1'
#
loop_
_entity.id
_entity.type
_entity.pdbx_description
1 polymer ?
#
loop_
_entity_poly.entity_id
_entity_poly.type
_entity_poly.pdbx_seq_one_letter_code
_entity_poly.pdbx_strand_id
1 'polypeptide(L)'
;MPSASDDDTPVLVGGDYLVSFSDGPGAQALAEYMTSAEWARARAALGGVATANQRVDASSIRSGVGRRATEMLQSRQTLIRMDASDGMPPEVGARTLWTALASWAAGSLDSESALAQAERAWPTS
;
A
#
# COMPACT_ATOMS: atom_id res chain seq x y z
N MET A 1 2.56 9.90 4.78
CA MET A 1 2.07 11.16 5.39
C MET A 1 1.64 10.85 6.81
N PRO A 2 2.04 11.62 7.82
CA PRO A 2 1.54 11.43 9.17
C PRO A 2 0.02 11.51 9.19
N SER A 3 -0.60 10.90 10.21
CA SER A 3 -2.00 11.13 10.49
C SER A 3 -2.27 12.63 10.70
N ALA A 4 -3.45 13.11 10.31
CA ALA A 4 -3.82 14.51 10.51
C ALA A 4 -4.18 14.80 11.97
N SER A 5 -4.52 13.76 12.73
CA SER A 5 -4.77 13.78 14.16
C SER A 5 -4.17 12.55 14.84
N ASP A 6 -3.92 12.63 16.15
CA ASP A 6 -3.39 11.51 16.93
C ASP A 6 -4.38 10.34 17.06
N ASP A 7 -5.68 10.60 16.82
CA ASP A 7 -6.74 9.59 16.88
C ASP A 7 -6.92 8.81 15.56
N ASP A 8 -6.36 9.31 14.45
CA ASP A 8 -6.44 8.63 13.16
C ASP A 8 -5.50 7.43 13.12
N THR A 9 -6.03 6.25 12.81
CA THR A 9 -5.24 5.04 12.60
C THR A 9 -5.28 4.62 11.12
N PRO A 10 -4.56 5.33 10.22
CA PRO A 10 -4.58 5.00 8.80
C PRO A 10 -3.89 3.67 8.51
N VAL A 11 -4.40 2.98 7.50
CA VAL A 11 -3.73 1.82 6.89
C VAL A 11 -2.98 2.29 5.65
N LEU A 12 -1.66 2.12 5.67
CA LEU A 12 -0.83 2.36 4.51
C LEU A 12 -0.98 1.20 3.52
N VAL A 13 -1.17 1.52 2.25
CA VAL A 13 -1.29 0.54 1.16
C VAL A 13 -0.33 0.90 0.03
N GLY A 14 0.18 -0.14 -0.64
CA GLY A 14 0.76 -0.01 -1.98
C GLY A 14 -0.34 -0.01 -3.06
N GLY A 15 0.03 0.32 -4.30
CA GLY A 15 -0.92 0.46 -5.42
C GLY A 15 -0.56 -0.42 -6.61
N ASP A 16 -1.02 -1.67 -6.61
CA ASP A 16 -1.02 -2.51 -7.81
C ASP A 16 -2.35 -2.35 -8.55
N TYR A 17 -2.28 -1.91 -9.81
CA TYR A 17 -3.46 -1.66 -10.63
C TYR A 17 -3.50 -2.59 -11.84
N LEU A 18 -4.69 -3.08 -12.16
CA LEU A 18 -4.94 -3.73 -13.44
C LEU A 18 -5.15 -2.66 -14.51
N VAL A 19 -4.29 -2.64 -15.53
CA VAL A 19 -4.36 -1.72 -16.66
C VAL A 19 -4.46 -2.52 -17.95
N SER A 20 -5.43 -2.20 -18.79
CA SER A 20 -5.52 -2.77 -20.14
C SER A 20 -4.87 -1.85 -21.17
N PHE A 21 -4.13 -2.44 -22.10
CA PHE A 21 -3.58 -1.76 -23.29
C PHE A 21 -4.36 -2.10 -24.57
N SER A 22 -5.49 -2.79 -24.44
CA SER A 22 -6.36 -3.20 -25.55
C SER A 22 -7.82 -3.09 -25.16
N ASP A 23 -8.66 -2.66 -26.10
CA ASP A 23 -10.11 -2.51 -25.91
C ASP A 23 -10.91 -3.72 -26.44
N GLY A 24 -10.24 -4.84 -26.71
CA GLY A 24 -10.88 -6.04 -27.22
C GLY A 24 -11.75 -6.77 -26.18
N PRO A 25 -12.73 -7.58 -26.62
CA PRO A 25 -13.61 -8.32 -25.72
C PRO A 25 -12.86 -9.28 -24.78
N GLY A 26 -11.72 -9.83 -25.21
CA GLY A 26 -10.88 -10.67 -24.36
C GLY A 26 -10.23 -9.90 -23.20
N ALA A 27 -9.80 -8.65 -23.43
CA ALA A 27 -9.21 -7.83 -22.37
C ALA A 27 -10.27 -7.42 -21.33
N GLN A 28 -11.48 -7.09 -21.79
CA GLN A 28 -12.62 -6.81 -20.90
C GLN A 28 -13.00 -8.04 -20.07
N ALA A 29 -13.12 -9.21 -20.68
CA ALA A 29 -13.44 -10.45 -19.96
C ALA A 29 -12.40 -10.80 -18.90
N LEU A 30 -11.11 -10.58 -19.18
CA LEU A 30 -10.05 -10.79 -18.19
C LEU A 30 -10.16 -9.79 -17.02
N ALA A 31 -10.43 -8.51 -17.31
CA ALA A 31 -10.59 -7.50 -16.27
C ALA A 31 -11.81 -7.77 -15.38
N GLU A 32 -12.93 -8.19 -15.96
CA GLU A 32 -14.11 -8.64 -15.22
C GLU A 32 -13.80 -9.83 -14.32
N TYR A 33 -13.08 -10.84 -14.83
CA TYR A 33 -12.67 -11.99 -14.04
C TYR A 33 -11.75 -11.60 -12.88
N MET A 34 -10.70 -10.80 -13.14
CA MET A 34 -9.72 -10.39 -12.11
C MET A 34 -10.30 -9.47 -11.04
N THR A 35 -11.44 -8.80 -11.31
CA THR A 35 -12.16 -7.98 -10.32
C THR A 35 -13.33 -8.72 -9.65
N SER A 36 -13.58 -9.96 -10.06
CA SER A 36 -14.67 -10.80 -9.54
C SER A 36 -14.40 -11.32 -8.12
N ALA A 37 -15.48 -11.73 -7.44
CA ALA A 37 -15.37 -12.45 -6.16
C ALA A 37 -14.77 -13.85 -6.33
N GLU A 38 -14.98 -14.48 -7.48
CA GLU A 38 -14.45 -15.80 -7.78
C GLU A 38 -12.92 -15.78 -7.78
N TRP A 39 -12.33 -14.87 -8.55
CA TRP A 39 -10.89 -14.65 -8.56
C TRP A 39 -10.36 -14.29 -7.17
N ALA A 40 -11.01 -13.36 -6.48
CA ALA A 40 -10.57 -12.93 -5.15
C ALA A 40 -10.52 -14.09 -4.13
N ARG A 41 -11.54 -14.98 -4.14
CA ARG A 41 -11.55 -16.19 -3.30
C ARG A 41 -10.46 -17.17 -3.70
N ALA A 42 -10.31 -17.43 -5.00
CA ALA A 42 -9.28 -18.34 -5.51
C ALA A 42 -7.87 -17.84 -5.12
N ARG A 43 -7.59 -16.55 -5.32
CA ARG A 43 -6.30 -15.94 -4.97
C ARG A 43 -6.05 -15.96 -3.48
N ALA A 44 -7.06 -15.66 -2.66
CA ALA A 44 -6.97 -15.68 -1.21
C ALA A 44 -6.70 -17.10 -0.66
N ALA A 45 -7.30 -18.13 -1.26
CA ALA A 45 -7.12 -19.53 -0.86
C ALA A 45 -5.66 -20.01 -0.99
N LEU A 46 -4.94 -19.51 -2.01
CA LEU A 46 -3.50 -19.76 -2.19
C LEU A 46 -2.64 -19.17 -1.06
N GLY A 47 -3.16 -18.21 -0.30
CA GLY A 47 -2.45 -17.55 0.79
C GLY A 47 -1.48 -16.45 0.31
N GLY A 48 -0.87 -15.79 1.30
CA GLY A 48 0.10 -14.71 1.08
C GLY A 48 -0.49 -13.36 0.68
N VAL A 49 -1.82 -13.22 0.63
CA VAL A 49 -2.51 -11.96 0.31
C VAL A 49 -3.65 -11.67 1.27
N ALA A 50 -4.01 -10.39 1.35
CA ALA A 50 -5.29 -9.91 1.85
C ALA A 50 -6.12 -9.37 0.69
N THR A 51 -7.42 -9.15 0.89
CA THR A 51 -8.30 -8.63 -0.18
C THR A 51 -9.26 -7.57 0.35
N ALA A 52 -9.51 -6.54 -0.46
CA ALA A 52 -10.56 -5.55 -0.20
C ALA A 52 -11.93 -5.98 -0.75
N ASN A 53 -12.01 -7.12 -1.45
CA ASN A 53 -13.25 -7.57 -2.07
C ASN A 53 -14.25 -8.01 -0.99
N GLN A 54 -15.30 -7.22 -0.80
CA GLN A 54 -16.36 -7.40 0.21
C GLN A 54 -17.11 -8.74 0.12
N ARG A 55 -16.99 -9.44 -1.01
CA ARG A 55 -17.64 -10.74 -1.24
C ARG A 55 -16.79 -11.92 -0.79
N VAL A 56 -15.58 -11.68 -0.27
CA VAL A 56 -14.72 -12.70 0.36
C VAL A 56 -14.94 -12.65 1.87
N ASP A 57 -15.30 -13.79 2.46
CA ASP A 57 -15.37 -13.91 3.91
C ASP A 57 -13.96 -13.90 4.52
N ALA A 58 -13.62 -12.88 5.29
CA ALA A 58 -12.33 -12.76 5.95
C ALA A 58 -12.02 -13.96 6.86
N SER A 59 -13.04 -14.60 7.45
CA SER A 59 -12.86 -15.77 8.31
C SER A 59 -12.25 -16.97 7.57
N SER A 60 -12.45 -17.04 6.24
CA SER A 60 -11.84 -18.05 5.37
C SER A 60 -10.33 -17.88 5.17
N ILE A 61 -9.77 -16.72 5.54
CA ILE A 61 -8.33 -16.46 5.45
C ILE A 61 -7.61 -17.20 6.59
N ARG A 62 -6.77 -18.17 6.21
CA ARG A 62 -6.03 -19.04 7.15
C ARG A 62 -5.03 -18.27 8.02
N SER A 63 -4.30 -17.32 7.43
CA SER A 63 -3.31 -16.51 8.16
C SER A 63 -4.01 -15.48 9.05
N GLY A 64 -3.65 -15.43 10.34
CA GLY A 64 -4.16 -14.41 11.25
C GLY A 64 -3.82 -12.98 10.80
N VAL A 65 -2.61 -12.77 10.27
CA VAL A 65 -2.19 -11.48 9.70
C VAL A 65 -3.01 -11.15 8.45
N GLY A 66 -3.17 -12.12 7.54
CA GLY A 66 -3.95 -11.93 6.32
C GLY A 66 -5.43 -11.65 6.60
N ARG A 67 -6.00 -12.28 7.63
CA ARG A 67 -7.37 -12.05 8.08
C ARG A 67 -7.54 -10.63 8.60
N ARG A 68 -6.70 -10.20 9.55
CA ARG A 68 -6.74 -8.84 10.09
C ARG A 68 -6.57 -7.78 8.98
N ALA A 69 -5.63 -8.00 8.06
CA ALA A 69 -5.45 -7.11 6.93
C ALA A 69 -6.68 -7.07 6.00
N THR A 70 -7.34 -8.22 5.78
CA THR A 70 -8.60 -8.29 5.01
C THR A 70 -9.74 -7.54 5.70
N GLU A 71 -9.91 -7.71 7.01
CA GLU A 71 -10.91 -6.98 7.81
C GLU A 71 -10.68 -5.47 7.77
N MET A 72 -9.42 -5.03 7.89
CA MET A 72 -9.04 -3.63 7.73
C MET A 72 -9.37 -3.10 6.33
N LEU A 73 -8.99 -3.83 5.27
CA LEU A 73 -9.27 -3.43 3.89
C LEU A 73 -10.77 -3.43 3.54
N GLN A 74 -11.57 -4.26 4.19
CA GLN A 74 -13.02 -4.34 3.97
C GLN A 74 -13.81 -3.33 4.84
N SER A 75 -13.23 -2.82 5.92
CA SER A 75 -13.92 -1.84 6.77
C SER A 75 -14.10 -0.50 6.07
N ARG A 76 -15.32 0.04 6.12
CA ARG A 76 -15.63 1.40 5.63
C ARG A 76 -15.07 2.51 6.51
N GLN A 77 -14.63 2.17 7.72
CA GLN A 77 -14.05 3.11 8.67
C GLN A 77 -12.53 3.25 8.49
N THR A 78 -11.92 2.38 7.68
CA THR A 78 -10.48 2.41 7.45
C THR A 78 -10.11 3.62 6.62
N LEU A 79 -9.25 4.46 7.19
CA LEU A 79 -8.59 5.53 6.47
C LEU A 79 -7.41 4.96 5.67
N ILE A 80 -7.53 4.91 4.35
CA ILE A 80 -6.45 4.43 3.47
C ILE A 80 -5.53 5.59 3.09
N ARG A 81 -4.22 5.34 3.06
CA ARG A 81 -3.19 6.24 2.56
C ARG A 81 -2.18 5.48 1.71
N MET A 82 -1.68 6.12 0.66
CA MET A 82 -0.50 5.62 -0.06
C MET A 82 0.74 5.82 0.80
N ASP A 83 1.78 5.02 0.55
CA ASP A 83 3.07 5.24 1.19
C ASP A 83 3.57 6.67 0.91
N ALA A 84 4.28 7.26 1.88
CA ALA A 84 4.79 8.61 1.74
C ALA A 84 5.74 8.72 0.53
N SER A 85 6.57 7.71 0.27
CA SER A 85 7.52 7.73 -0.84
C SER A 85 6.81 7.76 -2.19
N ASP A 86 5.62 7.18 -2.30
CA ASP A 86 4.85 7.13 -3.55
C ASP A 86 4.35 8.53 -3.98
N GLY A 87 4.24 9.46 -3.02
CA GLY A 87 3.86 10.84 -3.28
C GLY A 87 5.04 11.80 -3.51
N MET A 88 6.28 11.32 -3.46
CA MET A 88 7.49 12.14 -3.56
C MET A 88 8.14 12.02 -4.95
N PRO A 89 8.96 13.01 -5.38
CA PRO A 89 9.83 12.84 -6.54
C PRO A 89 10.70 11.57 -6.39
N PRO A 90 10.95 10.80 -7.46
CA PRO A 90 11.66 9.51 -7.38
C PRO A 90 13.02 9.62 -6.68
N GLU A 91 13.76 10.70 -6.89
CA GLU A 91 15.07 10.97 -6.28
C GLU A 91 15.00 11.13 -4.75
N VAL A 92 13.84 11.54 -4.25
CA VAL A 92 13.54 11.68 -2.83
C VAL A 92 12.99 10.37 -2.29
N GLY A 93 11.83 9.94 -2.80
CA GLY A 93 11.04 8.84 -2.24
C GLY A 93 11.70 7.47 -2.38
N ALA A 94 12.38 7.20 -3.50
CA ALA A 94 13.01 5.91 -3.76
C ALA A 94 14.49 5.85 -3.34
N ARG A 95 15.09 6.97 -2.93
CA ARG A 95 16.53 7.03 -2.62
C ARG A 95 16.84 7.80 -1.35
N THR A 96 16.75 9.13 -1.40
CA THR A 96 17.34 9.95 -0.32
C THR A 96 16.61 9.76 1.01
N LEU A 97 15.28 9.60 0.97
CA LEU A 97 14.49 9.27 2.15
C LEU A 97 14.94 7.93 2.78
N TRP A 98 15.08 6.88 1.97
CA TRP A 98 15.50 5.56 2.46
C TRP A 98 16.90 5.55 3.05
N THR A 99 17.86 6.21 2.41
CA THR A 99 19.22 6.35 2.93
C THR A 99 19.24 7.06 4.29
N ALA A 100 18.46 8.13 4.42
CA ALA A 100 18.36 8.88 5.67
C ALA A 100 17.72 8.04 6.79
N LEU A 101 16.62 7.34 6.51
CA LEU A 101 15.95 6.47 7.48
C LEU A 101 16.82 5.28 7.90
N ALA A 102 17.55 4.67 6.95
CA ALA A 102 18.49 3.59 7.26
C ALA A 102 19.65 4.08 8.14
N SER A 103 20.18 5.27 7.87
CA SER A 103 21.24 5.89 8.67
C SER A 103 20.75 6.22 10.09
N TRP A 104 19.54 6.75 10.21
CA TRP A 104 18.90 6.99 11.51
C TRP A 104 18.69 5.68 12.29
N ALA A 105 18.12 4.65 11.66
CA ALA A 105 17.91 3.35 12.29
C ALA A 105 19.22 2.66 12.71
N ALA A 106 20.31 2.89 11.98
CA ALA A 106 21.64 2.41 12.31
C ALA A 106 22.35 3.27 13.39
N GLY A 107 21.76 4.40 13.79
CA GLY A 107 22.33 5.32 14.77
C GLY A 107 23.47 6.20 14.24
N SER A 108 23.69 6.24 12.92
CA SER A 108 24.69 7.13 12.32
C SER A 108 24.20 8.56 12.12
N LEU A 109 22.87 8.77 12.17
CA LEU A 109 22.22 10.07 12.21
C LEU A 109 21.18 10.11 13.35
N ASP A 110 20.97 11.28 13.95
CA ASP A 110 19.76 11.52 14.73
C ASP A 110 18.55 11.78 13.81
N SER A 111 17.35 11.80 14.41
CA SER A 111 16.10 11.95 13.66
C SER A 111 16.00 13.30 12.94
N GLU A 112 16.53 14.36 13.54
CA GLU A 112 16.48 15.72 12.96
C GLU A 112 17.38 15.81 11.72
N SER A 113 18.59 15.29 11.81
CA SER A 113 19.57 15.26 10.72
C SER A 113 19.10 14.40 9.56
N ALA A 114 18.49 13.25 9.85
CA ALA A 114 17.91 12.37 8.84
C ALA A 114 16.74 13.03 8.12
N LEU A 115 15.82 13.68 8.86
CA LEU A 115 14.71 14.41 8.27
C LEU A 115 15.20 15.55 7.37
N ALA A 116 16.13 16.38 7.88
CA ALA A 116 16.68 17.49 7.14
C ALA A 116 17.42 17.04 5.86
N GLN A 117 18.04 15.84 5.86
CA GLN A 117 18.65 15.27 4.66
C GLN A 117 17.59 14.90 3.61
N ALA A 118 16.48 14.29 4.01
CA ALA A 118 15.39 13.95 3.11
C ALA A 118 14.70 15.21 2.55
N GLU A 119 14.48 16.24 3.38
CA GLU A 119 13.84 17.50 2.98
C GLU A 119 14.66 18.28 1.94
N ARG A 120 15.99 18.38 2.13
CA ARG A 120 16.87 19.06 1.17
C ARG A 120 16.92 18.43 -0.22
N ALA A 121 16.46 17.19 -0.36
CA ALA A 121 16.46 16.50 -1.64
C ALA A 121 15.29 16.90 -2.55
N TRP A 122 14.30 17.64 -2.04
CA TRP A 122 13.18 18.12 -2.83
C TRP A 122 13.65 19.13 -3.90
N PRO A 123 13.11 19.05 -5.14
CA PRO A 123 13.34 20.04 -6.17
C PRO A 123 12.88 21.43 -5.71
N THR A 124 13.68 22.45 -5.97
CA THR A 124 13.38 23.85 -5.58
C THR A 124 12.43 24.58 -6.53
N SER A 125 12.01 23.95 -7.63
CA SER A 125 11.06 24.47 -8.62
C SER A 125 10.71 23.40 -9.65
#